data_AF-A0A0Q9XFI0-F1
#
_entry.id   AF-A0A0Q9XFI0-F1
#
_cell.length_a   1.000
_cell.length_b   1.000
_cell.length_c   1.000
_cell.angle_alpha   90.00
_cell.angle_beta   90.00
_cell.angle_gamma   90.00
#
_symmetry.space_group_name_H-M   'P 1'
#
loop_
_entity.id
_entity.type
_entity.pdbx_description
1 polymer ?
#
loop_
_entity_poly.entity_id
_entity_poly.type
_entity_poly.pdbx_seq_one_letter_code
_entity_poly.pdbx_strand_id
1 'polypeptide(L)'
;MIGSIFVINPQQHRFIMLKNKSKCVYIMGRRLVIPVLVVTLIFLVVLSTIKDLSNTLKAKSVSTENVIEDILYSSSKPPLGRSIFFHETSCTSPGSVSNIMNLTARQACSIESAALNNPNFQIFTVFSCPTYRPLVGRQKLLVDAIESYENVNFRHLNLRDYAMNTPIEDWLSDATHI
;
A
#
# COMPACT_ATOMS: atom_id res chain seq x y z
N MET A 1 -26.35 43.65 60.31
CA MET A 1 -27.28 42.60 60.77
C MET A 1 -28.61 42.85 60.08
N ILE A 2 -28.99 42.01 59.10
CA ILE A 2 -30.11 41.02 59.16
C ILE A 2 -31.47 41.75 59.20
N GLY A 3 -32.48 41.59 58.33
CA GLY A 3 -32.82 40.70 57.21
C GLY A 3 -34.07 41.29 56.50
N SER A 4 -34.34 41.02 55.21
CA SER A 4 -35.26 39.95 54.72
C SER A 4 -36.73 40.17 55.15
N ILE A 5 -37.79 40.29 54.31
CA ILE A 5 -38.29 39.36 53.26
C ILE A 5 -39.65 39.86 52.63
N PHE A 6 -39.87 39.49 51.36
CA PHE A 6 -41.10 39.18 50.54
C PHE A 6 -42.26 40.19 50.28
N VAL A 7 -42.62 40.53 49.02
CA VAL A 7 -43.42 39.84 47.92
C VAL A 7 -44.92 39.76 48.29
N ILE A 8 -45.92 40.16 47.46
CA ILE A 8 -46.54 39.47 46.29
C ILE A 8 -47.40 40.45 45.46
N ASN A 9 -47.43 40.31 44.12
CA ASN A 9 -48.36 40.98 43.19
C ASN A 9 -49.10 39.94 42.32
N PRO A 10 -50.44 40.04 42.11
CA PRO A 10 -51.10 39.20 41.12
C PRO A 10 -52.09 39.93 40.16
N GLN A 11 -52.28 39.29 38.99
CA GLN A 11 -53.41 39.43 38.02
C GLN A 11 -53.42 40.70 37.12
N GLN A 12 -53.92 40.75 35.88
CA GLN A 12 -54.61 39.85 34.94
C GLN A 12 -54.72 40.61 33.59
N HIS A 13 -54.84 39.93 32.43
CA HIS A 13 -55.99 40.05 31.49
C HIS A 13 -55.72 39.45 30.08
N ARG A 14 -56.32 38.27 29.89
CA ARG A 14 -57.10 37.71 28.76
C ARG A 14 -57.21 38.47 27.42
N PHE A 15 -57.02 37.76 26.29
CA PHE A 15 -57.88 37.84 25.10
C PHE A 15 -57.84 36.53 24.28
N ILE A 16 -58.99 36.12 23.74
CA ILE A 16 -59.25 34.82 23.06
C ILE A 16 -59.45 35.05 21.56
N MET A 17 -59.18 33.99 20.78
CA MET A 17 -59.77 33.60 19.48
C MET A 17 -58.93 33.88 18.23
N LEU A 18 -58.44 32.81 17.56
CA LEU A 18 -59.08 32.30 16.34
C LEU A 18 -58.47 30.94 15.92
N LYS A 19 -59.37 30.06 15.54
CA LYS A 19 -59.21 28.65 15.13
C LYS A 19 -58.87 28.61 13.62
N ASN A 20 -58.09 27.62 13.17
CA ASN A 20 -58.54 26.52 12.27
C ASN A 20 -57.50 26.03 11.24
N LYS A 21 -57.43 24.69 11.11
CA LYS A 21 -57.16 23.87 9.90
C LYS A 21 -55.94 24.20 9.03
N SER A 22 -54.78 23.60 9.35
CA SER A 22 -53.75 23.26 8.34
C SER A 22 -52.75 22.18 8.76
N LYS A 23 -52.98 21.46 9.88
CA LYS A 23 -51.97 20.52 10.41
C LYS A 23 -52.04 19.09 9.85
N CYS A 24 -53.07 18.72 9.07
CA CYS A 24 -53.25 17.32 8.65
C CYS A 24 -52.41 16.90 7.43
N VAL A 25 -52.05 17.82 6.53
CA VAL A 25 -51.24 17.48 5.35
C VAL A 25 -49.74 17.45 5.67
N TYR A 26 -49.30 18.25 6.64
CA TYR A 26 -47.88 18.44 6.95
C TYR A 26 -47.26 17.34 7.85
N ILE A 27 -48.09 16.56 8.54
CA ILE A 27 -47.64 15.51 9.48
C ILE A 27 -47.44 14.16 8.77
N MET A 28 -48.12 13.93 7.64
CA MET A 28 -48.09 12.64 6.92
C MET A 28 -46.88 12.50 5.98
N GLY A 29 -46.39 13.59 5.40
CA GLY A 29 -45.18 13.59 4.56
C GLY A 29 -43.84 13.57 5.32
N ARG A 30 -43.81 14.04 6.57
CA ARG A 30 -42.57 14.12 7.38
C ARG A 30 -42.13 12.78 7.99
N ARG A 31 -43.05 11.82 8.15
CA ARG A 31 -42.74 10.49 8.75
C ARG A 31 -41.88 9.61 7.85
N LEU A 32 -41.91 9.82 6.54
CA LEU A 32 -41.12 9.08 5.55
C LEU A 32 -39.79 9.78 5.20
N VAL A 33 -39.68 11.09 5.40
CA VAL A 33 -38.46 11.85 5.08
C VAL A 33 -37.30 11.47 6.01
N ILE A 34 -37.56 11.34 7.31
CA ILE A 34 -36.53 11.00 8.30
C ILE A 34 -35.91 9.61 8.02
N PRO A 35 -36.68 8.51 7.86
CA PRO A 35 -36.09 7.21 7.56
C PRO A 35 -35.37 7.19 6.21
N VAL A 36 -35.86 7.92 5.20
CA VAL A 36 -35.17 8.04 3.90
C VAL A 36 -33.82 8.73 4.06
N LEU A 37 -33.75 9.84 4.80
CA LEU A 37 -32.48 10.53 5.07
C LEU A 37 -31.50 9.68 5.88
N VAL A 38 -31.99 8.88 6.82
CA VAL A 38 -31.15 7.95 7.59
C VAL A 38 -30.62 6.84 6.69
N VAL A 39 -31.45 6.25 5.84
CA VAL A 39 -31.03 5.21 4.89
C VAL A 39 -30.02 5.75 3.88
N THR A 40 -30.22 6.97 3.36
CA THR A 40 -29.25 7.59 2.45
C THR A 40 -27.92 7.89 3.16
N LEU A 41 -27.95 8.39 4.40
CA LEU A 41 -26.73 8.58 5.20
C LEU A 41 -26.00 7.25 5.45
N ILE A 42 -26.70 6.21 5.85
CA ILE A 42 -26.12 4.87 6.06
C ILE A 42 -25.50 4.36 4.75
N PHE A 43 -26.22 4.49 3.63
CA PHE A 43 -25.71 4.08 2.32
C PHE A 43 -24.44 4.85 1.93
N LEU A 44 -24.38 6.16 2.16
CA LEU A 44 -23.18 6.97 1.92
C LEU A 44 -22.01 6.54 2.80
N VAL A 45 -22.26 6.25 4.08
CA VAL A 45 -21.22 5.74 5.00
C VAL A 45 -20.70 4.38 4.56
N VAL A 46 -21.58 3.47 4.12
CA VAL A 46 -21.19 2.16 3.58
C VAL A 46 -20.38 2.34 2.29
N LEU A 47 -20.77 3.25 1.40
CA LEU A 47 -20.01 3.53 0.18
C LEU A 47 -18.63 4.13 0.48
N SER A 48 -18.51 5.01 1.48
CA SER A 48 -17.22 5.57 1.87
C SER A 48 -16.30 4.53 2.49
N THR A 49 -16.81 3.66 3.36
CA THR A 49 -16.00 2.61 3.99
C THR A 49 -15.51 1.57 2.98
N ILE A 50 -16.33 1.19 1.99
CA ILE A 50 -15.91 0.29 0.91
C ILE A 50 -14.81 0.93 0.05
N LYS A 51 -14.93 2.23 -0.25
CA LYS A 51 -13.89 2.96 -1.00
C LYS A 51 -12.57 3.02 -0.24
N ASP A 52 -12.60 3.30 1.06
CA ASP A 52 -11.40 3.35 1.89
C ASP A 52 -10.72 1.98 2.00
N LEU A 53 -11.50 0.90 2.14
CA LEU A 53 -10.98 -0.46 2.14
C LEU A 53 -10.31 -0.81 0.81
N SER A 54 -10.95 -0.48 -0.31
CA SER A 54 -10.39 -0.69 -1.66
C SER A 54 -9.08 0.07 -1.86
N ASN A 55 -9.03 1.34 -1.46
CA ASN A 55 -7.83 2.17 -1.53
C ASN A 55 -6.70 1.61 -0.65
N THR A 56 -7.03 1.14 0.56
CA THR A 56 -6.06 0.54 1.49
C THR A 56 -5.50 -0.77 0.95
N LEU A 57 -6.35 -1.63 0.38
CA LEU A 57 -5.91 -2.87 -0.25
C LEU A 57 -5.04 -2.62 -1.48
N LYS A 58 -5.38 -1.63 -2.30
CA LYS A 58 -4.57 -1.22 -3.46
C LYS A 58 -3.22 -0.65 -3.03
N ALA A 59 -3.19 0.18 -1.98
CA ALA A 59 -1.94 0.71 -1.44
C ALA A 59 -1.06 -0.41 -0.87
N LYS A 60 -1.66 -1.39 -0.18
CA LYS A 60 -0.96 -2.56 0.33
C LYS A 60 -0.44 -3.45 -0.80
N SER A 61 -1.26 -3.77 -1.82
CA SER A 61 -0.82 -4.59 -2.96
C SER A 61 0.29 -3.93 -3.76
N VAL A 62 0.18 -2.62 -4.01
CA VAL A 62 1.25 -1.83 -4.65
C VAL A 62 2.51 -1.86 -3.78
N SER A 63 2.39 -1.74 -2.45
CA SER A 63 3.56 -1.81 -1.56
C SER A 63 4.28 -3.16 -1.64
N THR A 64 3.57 -4.28 -1.76
CA THR A 64 4.18 -5.62 -1.92
C THR A 64 4.66 -5.91 -3.33
N GLU A 65 3.96 -5.43 -4.36
CA GLU A 65 4.36 -5.59 -5.77
C GLU A 65 5.71 -4.91 -6.06
N ASN A 66 5.97 -3.82 -5.35
CA ASN A 66 7.24 -3.11 -5.47
C ASN A 66 8.38 -3.78 -4.70
N VAL A 67 8.12 -4.77 -3.84
CA VAL A 67 9.17 -5.52 -3.15
C VAL A 67 9.66 -6.64 -4.08
N ILE A 68 10.97 -6.75 -4.22
CA ILE A 68 11.61 -7.84 -4.95
C ILE A 68 11.58 -9.08 -4.05
N GLU A 69 11.06 -10.19 -4.58
CA GLU A 69 10.91 -11.43 -3.83
C GLU A 69 12.29 -12.00 -3.45
N ASP A 70 12.44 -12.43 -2.20
CA ASP A 70 13.66 -13.07 -1.73
C ASP A 70 13.84 -14.46 -2.39
N ILE A 71 15.07 -14.77 -2.78
CA ILE A 71 15.44 -16.02 -3.44
C ILE A 71 15.12 -17.27 -2.61
N LEU A 72 15.19 -17.20 -1.28
CA LEU A 72 14.90 -18.33 -0.39
C LEU A 72 13.42 -18.66 -0.31
N TYR A 73 12.58 -17.62 -0.35
CA TYR A 73 11.13 -17.74 -0.18
C TYR A 73 10.37 -17.75 -1.51
N SER A 74 11.08 -17.63 -2.64
CA SER A 74 10.44 -17.57 -3.95
C SER A 74 9.75 -18.88 -4.33
N SER A 75 8.52 -18.75 -4.84
CA SER A 75 7.74 -19.87 -5.35
C SER A 75 8.36 -20.52 -6.60
N SER A 76 9.06 -19.72 -7.42
CA SER A 76 9.70 -20.17 -8.67
C SER A 76 11.19 -20.40 -8.44
N LYS A 77 11.58 -21.68 -8.47
CA LYS A 77 12.98 -22.13 -8.31
C LYS A 77 13.67 -22.27 -9.67
N PRO A 78 14.98 -22.01 -9.75
CA PRO A 78 15.73 -22.15 -10.98
C PRO A 78 15.71 -23.62 -11.48
N PRO A 79 15.35 -23.87 -12.74
CA PRO A 79 15.42 -25.21 -13.31
C PRO A 79 16.88 -25.69 -13.44
N LEU A 80 17.11 -26.96 -13.13
CA LEU A 80 18.44 -27.56 -13.18
C LEU A 80 19.05 -27.44 -14.59
N GLY A 81 20.25 -26.87 -14.67
CA GLY A 81 21.04 -26.76 -15.90
C GLY A 81 20.47 -25.82 -16.97
N ARG A 82 19.39 -25.08 -16.68
CA ARG A 82 18.72 -24.16 -17.62
C ARG A 82 18.51 -22.78 -17.00
N SER A 83 19.54 -22.27 -16.33
CA SER A 83 19.48 -20.97 -15.68
C SER A 83 20.75 -20.17 -15.90
N ILE A 84 20.59 -18.86 -16.07
CA ILE A 84 21.67 -17.88 -16.18
C ILE A 84 21.48 -16.88 -15.05
N PHE A 85 22.56 -16.57 -14.32
CA PHE A 85 22.51 -15.69 -13.14
C PHE A 85 23.34 -14.43 -13.37
N PHE A 86 22.74 -13.28 -13.10
CA PHE A 86 23.42 -12.00 -12.97
C PHE A 86 23.43 -11.62 -11.48
N HIS A 87 24.58 -11.17 -10.98
CA HIS A 87 24.71 -10.71 -9.61
C HIS A 87 24.87 -9.18 -9.60
N GLU A 88 23.90 -8.49 -9.00
CA GLU A 88 24.00 -7.06 -8.74
C GLU A 88 24.29 -6.82 -7.26
N THR A 89 25.52 -6.38 -7.00
CA THR A 89 26.08 -6.21 -5.65
C THR A 89 26.21 -4.75 -5.24
N SER A 90 25.74 -3.83 -6.08
CA SER A 90 25.81 -2.40 -5.81
C SER A 90 24.86 -2.04 -4.66
N CYS A 91 25.45 -1.53 -3.57
CA CYS A 91 24.75 -1.07 -2.38
C CYS A 91 24.97 0.43 -2.25
N THR A 92 23.90 1.22 -2.10
CA THR A 92 24.05 2.64 -1.73
C THR A 92 24.29 2.76 -0.24
N SER A 93 25.12 3.73 0.17
CA SER A 93 25.62 3.86 1.54
C SER A 93 24.50 3.90 2.60
N PRO A 94 24.77 3.39 3.82
CA PRO A 94 23.83 3.45 4.93
C PRO A 94 23.43 4.90 5.20
N GLY A 95 22.11 5.17 5.21
CA GLY A 95 21.55 6.51 5.34
C GLY A 95 20.98 7.11 4.04
N SER A 96 21.23 6.49 2.89
CA SER A 96 20.52 6.80 1.65
C SER A 96 19.23 5.99 1.56
N VAL A 97 18.11 6.66 1.27
CA VAL A 97 16.74 6.09 1.26
C VAL A 97 16.49 5.17 0.05
N SER A 98 17.49 4.81 -0.75
CA SER A 98 17.28 4.05 -1.97
C SER A 98 17.73 2.60 -1.85
N ASN A 99 16.98 1.77 -1.11
CA ASN A 99 16.94 0.31 -1.33
C ASN A 99 16.26 -0.05 -2.67
N ILE A 100 16.31 0.86 -3.64
CA ILE A 100 15.63 0.80 -4.93
C ILE A 100 16.63 0.29 -5.95
N MET A 101 16.25 -0.74 -6.71
CA MET A 101 17.09 -1.30 -7.75
C MET A 101 17.39 -0.26 -8.84
N ASN A 102 18.63 -0.27 -9.31
CA ASN A 102 19.12 0.66 -10.30
C ASN A 102 19.96 -0.12 -11.31
N LEU A 103 19.45 -0.29 -12.52
CA LEU A 103 20.18 -0.97 -13.59
C LEU A 103 20.74 0.07 -14.55
N THR A 104 22.04 -0.01 -14.84
CA THR A 104 22.61 0.74 -15.95
C THR A 104 22.07 0.18 -17.28
N ALA A 105 22.07 1.02 -18.33
CA ALA A 105 21.70 0.57 -19.67
C ALA A 105 22.54 -0.65 -20.12
N ARG A 106 23.83 -0.68 -19.75
CA ARG A 106 24.72 -1.81 -20.07
C ARG A 106 24.28 -3.11 -19.39
N GLN A 107 23.93 -3.07 -18.10
CA GLN A 107 23.41 -4.24 -17.38
C GLN A 107 22.09 -4.70 -17.99
N ALA A 108 21.15 -3.78 -18.24
CA ALA A 108 19.87 -4.09 -18.84
C ALA A 108 20.00 -4.73 -20.24
N CYS A 109 20.83 -4.17 -21.13
CA CYS A 109 21.10 -4.76 -22.44
C CYS A 109 21.74 -6.17 -22.35
N SER A 110 22.55 -6.41 -21.31
CA SER A 110 23.15 -7.74 -21.10
C SER A 110 22.11 -8.76 -20.68
N ILE A 111 21.17 -8.37 -19.80
CA ILE A 111 20.05 -9.22 -19.36
C ILE A 111 19.10 -9.48 -20.55
N GLU A 112 18.74 -8.44 -21.29
CA GLU A 112 17.90 -8.54 -22.50
C GLU A 112 18.52 -9.48 -23.53
N SER A 113 19.80 -9.31 -23.85
CA SER A 113 20.48 -10.16 -24.81
C SER A 113 20.52 -11.62 -24.36
N ALA A 114 20.74 -11.88 -23.07
CA ALA A 114 20.70 -13.23 -22.52
C ALA A 114 19.31 -13.85 -22.63
N ALA A 115 18.25 -13.07 -22.35
CA ALA A 115 16.86 -13.50 -22.43
C ALA A 115 16.45 -13.86 -23.87
N LEU A 116 16.77 -12.99 -24.83
CA LEU A 116 16.45 -13.17 -26.24
C LEU A 116 17.19 -14.34 -26.89
N ASN A 117 18.49 -14.49 -26.58
CA ASN A 117 19.33 -15.52 -27.21
C ASN A 117 19.17 -16.91 -26.57
N ASN A 118 18.56 -17.00 -25.38
CA ASN A 118 18.38 -18.26 -24.66
C ASN A 118 16.91 -18.43 -24.22
N PRO A 119 15.95 -18.56 -25.15
CA PRO A 119 14.52 -18.61 -24.82
C PRO A 119 14.12 -19.81 -23.93
N ASN A 120 14.93 -20.88 -23.93
CA ASN A 120 14.70 -22.07 -23.10
C ASN A 120 15.37 -22.00 -21.71
N PHE A 121 16.01 -20.88 -21.38
CA PHE A 121 16.71 -20.68 -20.11
C PHE A 121 15.96 -19.63 -19.28
N GLN A 122 15.95 -19.83 -17.97
CA GLN A 122 15.47 -18.83 -17.02
C GLN A 122 16.63 -17.91 -16.61
N ILE A 123 16.43 -16.62 -16.75
CA ILE A 123 17.40 -15.58 -16.43
C ILE A 123 17.04 -15.02 -15.06
N PHE A 124 17.98 -15.09 -14.11
CA PHE A 124 17.80 -14.57 -12.75
C PHE A 124 18.78 -13.42 -12.53
N THR A 125 18.26 -12.24 -12.20
CA THR A 125 19.08 -11.13 -11.69
C THR A 125 18.90 -11.04 -10.19
N VAL A 126 19.98 -11.31 -9.46
CA VAL A 126 20.01 -11.42 -8.01
C VAL A 126 20.63 -10.16 -7.41
N PHE A 127 19.83 -9.44 -6.64
CA PHE A 127 20.20 -8.18 -5.99
C PHE A 127 20.60 -8.43 -4.54
N SER A 128 21.84 -8.11 -4.17
CA SER A 128 22.35 -8.35 -2.81
C SER A 128 21.92 -7.26 -1.81
N CYS A 129 21.58 -6.07 -2.31
CA CYS A 129 21.19 -4.92 -1.46
C CYS A 129 19.83 -4.33 -1.84
N PRO A 130 19.54 -4.01 -3.12
CA PRO A 130 18.23 -3.50 -3.48
C PRO A 130 17.08 -4.45 -3.14
N THR A 131 16.04 -3.91 -2.52
CA THR A 131 14.84 -4.65 -2.08
C THR A 131 13.58 -4.20 -2.82
N TYR A 132 13.61 -3.02 -3.47
CA TYR A 132 12.43 -2.41 -4.08
C TYR A 132 12.63 -2.11 -5.57
N ARG A 133 11.56 -2.23 -6.35
CA ARG A 133 11.47 -1.76 -7.74
C ARG A 133 11.38 -0.23 -7.80
N PRO A 134 11.92 0.40 -8.85
CA PRO A 134 11.70 1.82 -9.09
C PRO A 134 10.22 2.11 -9.36
N LEU A 135 9.66 3.11 -8.68
CA LEU A 135 8.25 3.48 -8.84
C LEU A 135 8.00 4.46 -9.98
N VAL A 136 9.01 5.24 -10.36
CA VAL A 136 8.90 6.36 -11.29
C VAL A 136 10.19 6.58 -12.09
N GLY A 137 10.06 7.35 -13.17
CA GLY A 137 11.20 7.81 -13.97
C GLY A 137 11.76 6.78 -14.93
N ARG A 138 12.94 7.07 -15.50
CA ARG A 138 13.58 6.22 -16.52
C ARG A 138 13.89 4.82 -16.03
N GLN A 139 14.23 4.67 -14.75
CA GLN A 139 14.51 3.35 -14.19
C GLN A 139 13.28 2.45 -14.18
N LYS A 140 12.08 3.00 -13.88
CA LYS A 140 10.84 2.22 -13.99
C LYS A 140 10.65 1.68 -15.40
N LEU A 141 10.76 2.55 -16.41
CA LEU A 141 10.59 2.13 -17.81
C LEU A 141 11.59 1.05 -18.23
N LEU A 142 12.85 1.17 -17.77
CA LEU A 142 13.89 0.20 -18.07
C LEU A 142 13.60 -1.15 -17.39
N VAL A 143 13.26 -1.14 -16.11
CA VAL A 143 12.90 -2.34 -15.33
C VAL A 143 11.65 -3.01 -15.91
N ASP A 144 10.60 -2.25 -16.20
CA ASP A 144 9.36 -2.77 -16.81
C ASP A 144 9.63 -3.44 -18.16
N ALA A 145 10.51 -2.85 -19.00
CA ALA A 145 10.88 -3.44 -20.28
C ALA A 145 11.63 -4.77 -20.11
N ILE A 146 12.52 -4.87 -19.13
CA ILE A 146 13.25 -6.11 -18.85
C ILE A 146 12.35 -7.18 -18.20
N GLU A 147 11.41 -6.79 -17.33
CA GLU A 147 10.43 -7.73 -16.76
C GLU A 147 9.36 -8.18 -17.78
N SER A 148 9.24 -7.52 -18.93
CA SER A 148 8.34 -7.96 -20.00
C SER A 148 8.76 -9.27 -20.67
N TYR A 149 10.02 -9.68 -20.49
CA TYR A 149 10.51 -10.98 -20.95
C TYR A 149 10.09 -12.08 -19.97
N GLU A 150 9.29 -13.05 -20.42
CA GLU A 150 8.70 -14.09 -19.57
C GLU A 150 9.74 -14.98 -18.86
N ASN A 151 10.95 -15.08 -19.41
CA ASN A 151 12.04 -15.86 -18.84
C ASN A 151 12.98 -15.04 -17.95
N VAL A 152 12.68 -13.76 -17.66
CA VAL A 152 13.49 -12.91 -16.78
C VAL A 152 12.85 -12.81 -15.40
N ASN A 153 13.67 -12.98 -14.37
CA ASN A 153 13.26 -13.02 -12.98
C ASN A 153 14.18 -12.16 -12.11
N PHE A 154 13.62 -11.20 -11.38
CA PHE A 154 14.36 -10.43 -10.37
C PHE A 154 14.18 -11.06 -8.99
N ARG A 155 15.29 -11.18 -8.24
CA ARG A 155 15.31 -11.76 -6.90
C ARG A 155 16.17 -10.93 -5.97
N HIS A 156 15.71 -10.77 -4.73
CA HIS A 156 16.51 -10.22 -3.66
C HIS A 156 17.27 -11.37 -2.98
N LEU A 157 18.50 -11.11 -2.58
CA LEU A 157 19.31 -12.01 -1.77
C LEU A 157 19.59 -11.32 -0.45
N ASN A 158 18.82 -11.66 0.58
CA ASN A 158 19.21 -11.32 1.93
C ASN A 158 20.41 -12.21 2.32
N LEU A 159 21.61 -11.63 2.22
CA LEU A 159 22.86 -12.34 2.50
C LEU A 159 22.90 -12.92 3.92
N ARG A 160 22.31 -12.23 4.90
CA ARG A 160 22.27 -12.70 6.29
C ARG A 160 21.44 -13.97 6.39
N ASP A 161 20.20 -13.92 5.92
CA ASP A 161 19.28 -15.07 5.97
C ASP A 161 19.81 -16.24 5.14
N TYR A 162 20.44 -15.96 4.00
CA TYR A 162 21.05 -16.96 3.12
C TYR A 162 22.28 -17.64 3.74
N ALA A 163 23.06 -16.91 4.54
CA ALA A 163 24.23 -17.44 5.21
C ALA A 163 23.90 -18.17 6.53
N MET A 164 22.70 -18.05 7.07
CA MET A 164 22.33 -18.66 8.36
C MET A 164 22.62 -20.16 8.41
N ASN A 165 23.26 -20.60 9.51
CA ASN A 165 23.70 -21.97 9.77
C ASN A 165 24.68 -22.53 8.74
N THR A 166 25.39 -21.66 8.01
CA THR A 166 26.47 -22.06 7.11
C THR A 166 27.82 -21.57 7.65
N PRO A 167 28.95 -22.17 7.26
CA PRO A 167 30.27 -21.70 7.70
C PRO A 167 30.59 -20.24 7.33
N ILE A 168 29.83 -19.62 6.42
CA ILE A 168 30.03 -18.22 6.01
C ILE A 168 29.23 -17.23 6.87
N GLU A 169 28.35 -17.70 7.77
CA GLU A 169 27.56 -16.86 8.68
C GLU A 169 28.44 -15.97 9.56
N ASP A 170 29.47 -16.55 10.16
CA ASP A 170 30.40 -15.84 11.05
C ASP A 170 31.15 -14.73 10.29
N TRP A 171 31.60 -15.04 9.07
CA TRP A 171 32.32 -14.09 8.23
C TRP A 171 31.45 -12.87 7.86
N LEU A 172 30.17 -13.10 7.56
CA LEU A 172 29.25 -12.01 7.22
C LEU A 172 28.89 -11.17 8.45
N SER A 173 28.75 -11.81 9.61
CA SER A 173 28.48 -11.13 10.87
C SER A 173 29.61 -10.17 11.24
N ASP A 174 30.87 -10.60 11.11
CA ASP A 174 32.05 -9.77 11.37
C ASP A 174 32.18 -8.59 10.39
N ALA A 175 31.86 -8.82 9.11
CA ALA A 175 31.93 -7.77 8.08
C ALA A 175 30.91 -6.64 8.28
N THR A 176 29.80 -6.90 8.99
CA THR A 176 28.76 -5.89 9.30
C THR A 176 29.07 -4.99 10.50
N HIS A 177 30.23 -5.20 11.16
CA HIS A 177 30.69 -4.41 12.31
C HIS A 177 31.75 -3.34 11.98
N ILE A 178 32.01 -3.07 10.69
CA ILE A 178 32.99 -2.06 10.22
C ILE A 178 32.28 -0.83 9.67
#